data_AF-A0A2W4JG55-F1
#
_entry.id   AF-A0A2W4JG55-F1
#
_cell.length_a   1.000
_cell.length_b   1.000
_cell.length_c   1.000
_cell.angle_alpha   90.00
_cell.angle_beta   90.00
_cell.angle_gamma   90.00
#
_symmetry.space_group_name_H-M   'P 1'
#
loop_
_entity.id
_entity.type
_entity.pdbx_description
1 polymer ?
#
loop_
_entity_poly.entity_id
_entity_poly.type
_entity_poly.pdbx_seq_one_letter_code
_entity_poly.pdbx_strand_id
1 'polypeptide(L)'
;MNSMHRWLLIAALTAVVAALGAACDGEETEGKSLCDGVDCAAPLTCDPSDGVCKCGTGDSRMICKSNEVCVVTAEGVPFCTEDRCVGVVCDRNETCDPTDGVCKCGATTCSEGEICVQNRCGVPDPCAGQACPEGQTCDSTDGRCKCGGEICADNESCVDGVCVDDPCKGVNCPQNSVCNPVDRACHCGTETGPVCETGQACVNEEGDWICRGARDKCEAVACSGDAVCDLDTGACCCGGTGDACVVCEEGQLCYRGECTGRIPCQYECEPGYVCNPEKDQCECGGQLCQADQTCMALDGENWQCVNRCDPWNPNSCGEGLACYIDLMALGTTGYCAPPGENGDNDRCDLPHDCEPGFTCVGSSNKVCRQLCDEPSDCGDAALWGCTMRGDFGFCNPL
;
A
#
# COMPACT_ATOMS: atom_id res chain seq x y z
N MET A 1 49.79 64.41 15.10
CA MET A 1 49.14 65.70 15.42
C MET A 1 48.22 66.07 14.27
N ASN A 2 46.93 66.12 14.58
CA ASN A 2 45.82 66.53 13.71
C ASN A 2 45.99 67.94 13.15
N SER A 3 45.37 68.21 11.99
CA SER A 3 44.39 69.29 11.76
C SER A 3 44.31 69.63 10.27
N MET A 4 43.38 69.05 9.51
CA MET A 4 42.08 69.65 9.12
C MET A 4 42.17 71.00 8.40
N HIS A 5 41.82 71.05 7.10
CA HIS A 5 41.22 72.19 6.37
C HIS A 5 40.35 71.58 5.24
N ARG A 6 39.01 71.48 5.39
CA ARG A 6 37.93 72.45 5.10
C ARG A 6 37.54 72.63 3.61
N TRP A 7 36.35 72.11 3.29
CA TRP A 7 35.22 72.71 2.54
C TRP A 7 35.30 72.97 1.01
N LEU A 8 34.62 72.11 0.23
CA LEU A 8 33.36 72.33 -0.52
C LEU A 8 33.09 73.67 -1.28
N LEU A 9 33.05 73.60 -2.64
CA LEU A 9 31.89 73.86 -3.57
C LEU A 9 32.20 74.62 -4.90
N ILE A 10 31.82 73.95 -6.01
CA ILE A 10 31.13 74.38 -7.25
C ILE A 10 31.78 75.39 -8.22
N ALA A 11 31.98 74.95 -9.47
CA ALA A 11 31.58 75.70 -10.67
C ALA A 11 31.30 74.75 -11.84
N ALA A 12 30.06 74.79 -12.33
CA ALA A 12 29.58 74.11 -13.51
C ALA A 12 30.08 74.79 -14.80
N LEU A 13 30.34 74.00 -15.85
CA LEU A 13 30.43 74.49 -17.22
C LEU A 13 29.93 73.42 -18.18
N THR A 14 28.96 73.85 -18.99
CA THR A 14 28.18 73.12 -19.98
C THR A 14 28.97 72.84 -21.26
N ALA A 15 28.70 71.70 -21.90
CA ALA A 15 28.84 71.54 -23.35
C ALA A 15 27.81 70.52 -23.86
N VAL A 16 26.94 71.00 -24.74
CA VAL A 16 25.96 70.28 -25.56
C VAL A 16 26.69 69.71 -26.77
N VAL A 17 26.51 68.42 -27.14
CA VAL A 17 26.46 67.96 -28.56
C VAL A 17 25.67 66.64 -28.69
N ALA A 18 24.60 66.75 -29.50
CA ALA A 18 24.01 65.83 -30.46
C ALA A 18 23.71 64.35 -30.17
N ALA A 19 22.45 64.02 -30.45
CA ALA A 19 21.88 62.69 -30.64
C ALA A 19 22.60 61.86 -31.72
N LEU A 20 22.75 60.55 -31.44
CA LEU A 20 22.65 59.43 -32.38
C LEU A 20 22.27 58.19 -31.55
N GLY A 21 21.27 57.45 -32.04
CA GLY A 21 20.54 56.46 -31.28
C GLY A 21 21.33 55.22 -30.83
N ALA A 22 20.96 54.73 -29.66
CA ALA A 22 20.76 53.32 -29.39
C ALA A 22 19.58 53.27 -28.41
N ALA A 23 18.47 52.69 -28.83
CA ALA A 23 17.47 52.22 -27.89
C ALA A 23 18.14 51.09 -27.11
N CYS A 24 18.62 51.39 -25.90
CA CYS A 24 18.83 50.36 -24.90
C CYS A 24 17.47 50.14 -24.27
N ASP A 25 16.76 49.16 -24.82
CA ASP A 25 15.73 48.42 -24.13
C ASP A 25 16.31 48.07 -22.75
N GLY A 26 15.76 48.68 -21.71
CA GLY A 26 16.07 48.33 -20.33
C GLY A 26 15.38 47.01 -20.05
N GLU A 27 15.95 45.94 -20.58
CA GLU A 27 15.63 44.57 -20.23
C GLU A 27 15.79 44.50 -18.71
N GLU A 28 14.66 44.29 -18.01
CA GLU A 28 14.68 43.98 -16.58
C GLU A 28 15.57 42.75 -16.43
N THR A 29 16.80 42.94 -15.94
CA THR A 29 17.58 41.81 -15.46
C THR A 29 16.80 41.25 -14.29
N GLU A 30 16.04 40.17 -14.54
CA GLU A 30 15.47 39.32 -13.51
C GLU A 30 16.59 39.02 -12.51
N GLY A 31 16.51 39.64 -11.33
CA GLY A 31 17.42 39.34 -10.25
C GLY A 31 17.15 37.91 -9.83
N LYS A 32 18.06 36.99 -10.17
CA LYS A 32 18.04 35.61 -9.69
C LYS A 32 17.83 35.61 -8.18
N SER A 33 16.82 34.90 -7.72
CA SER A 33 16.50 34.78 -6.31
C SER A 33 17.66 34.09 -5.61
N LEU A 34 18.00 34.50 -4.39
CA LEU A 34 18.98 33.78 -3.57
C LEU A 34 18.51 32.38 -3.18
N CYS A 35 17.22 32.06 -3.40
CA CYS A 35 16.64 30.75 -3.20
C CYS A 35 16.57 29.90 -4.49
N ASP A 36 17.02 30.41 -5.64
CA ASP A 36 17.08 29.63 -6.86
C ASP A 36 18.07 28.46 -6.69
N GLY A 37 17.54 27.24 -6.67
CA GLY A 37 18.32 26.02 -6.42
C GLY A 37 18.60 25.69 -4.95
N VAL A 38 17.95 26.36 -4.00
CA VAL A 38 18.02 26.02 -2.57
C VAL A 38 16.86 25.10 -2.20
N ASP A 39 17.17 23.81 -1.95
CA ASP A 39 16.21 22.85 -1.41
C ASP A 39 16.31 22.80 0.13
N CYS A 40 15.22 23.17 0.80
CA CYS A 40 15.15 23.17 2.26
C CYS A 40 14.33 21.97 2.72
N ALA A 41 14.92 21.12 3.57
CA ALA A 41 14.19 20.03 4.21
C ALA A 41 12.99 20.60 4.99
N ALA A 42 11.78 20.12 4.67
CA ALA A 42 10.59 20.52 5.39
C ALA A 42 10.74 20.20 6.89
N PRO A 43 10.31 21.10 7.80
CA PRO A 43 9.51 22.30 7.58
C PRO A 43 10.31 23.62 7.43
N LEU A 44 11.58 23.56 7.03
CA LEU A 44 12.38 24.75 6.75
C LEU A 44 12.01 25.37 5.40
N THR A 45 12.07 26.70 5.30
CA THR A 45 11.80 27.46 4.07
C THR A 45 12.97 28.39 3.78
N CYS A 46 13.37 28.50 2.52
CA CYS A 46 14.43 29.43 2.12
C CYS A 46 13.98 30.89 2.34
N ASP A 47 14.85 31.70 2.95
CA ASP A 47 14.66 33.14 3.05
C ASP A 47 15.25 33.85 1.82
N PRO A 48 14.43 34.53 1.00
CA PRO A 48 14.89 35.19 -0.23
C PRO A 48 15.86 36.34 0.04
N SER A 49 15.98 36.81 1.29
CA SER A 49 16.87 37.90 1.68
C SER A 49 18.33 37.46 1.82
N ASP A 50 18.57 36.20 2.18
CA ASP A 50 19.92 35.68 2.46
C ASP A 50 20.18 34.25 1.94
N GLY A 51 19.19 33.59 1.34
CA GLY A 51 19.31 32.23 0.79
C GLY A 51 19.37 31.14 1.87
N VAL A 52 19.12 31.46 3.15
CA VAL A 52 19.25 30.51 4.26
C VAL A 52 17.92 29.82 4.55
N CYS A 53 17.94 28.49 4.73
CA CYS A 53 16.79 27.72 5.19
C CYS A 53 16.47 28.06 6.65
N LYS A 54 15.28 28.63 6.89
CA LYS A 54 14.80 29.04 8.22
C LYS A 54 13.49 28.34 8.57
N CYS A 55 13.24 28.18 9.86
CA CYS A 55 12.04 27.55 10.39
C CYS A 55 10.81 28.44 10.18
N GLY A 56 9.79 27.92 9.51
CA GLY A 56 8.55 28.64 9.20
C GLY A 56 8.57 29.42 7.89
N THR A 57 7.52 30.22 7.65
CA THR A 57 7.32 30.98 6.41
C THR A 57 7.16 32.49 6.68
N GLY A 58 7.35 33.32 5.63
CA GLY A 58 7.15 34.77 5.72
C GLY A 58 8.05 35.47 6.74
N ASP A 59 7.48 36.40 7.51
CA ASP A 59 8.22 37.20 8.51
C ASP A 59 8.49 36.44 9.82
N SER A 60 7.89 35.26 10.01
CA SER A 60 8.07 34.42 11.20
C SER A 60 9.27 33.47 11.10
N ARG A 61 10.08 33.61 10.05
CA ARG A 61 11.26 32.78 9.81
C ARG A 61 12.34 32.98 10.88
N MET A 62 12.76 31.90 11.53
CA MET A 62 13.81 31.91 12.55
C MET A 62 14.82 30.78 12.34
N ILE A 63 16.04 30.95 12.85
CA ILE A 63 17.07 29.90 12.82
C ILE A 63 17.04 29.15 14.16
N CYS A 64 16.84 27.83 14.13
CA CYS A 64 16.91 26.98 15.31
C CYS A 64 18.36 26.78 15.77
N LYS A 65 18.57 26.54 17.07
CA LYS A 65 19.91 26.17 17.57
C LYS A 65 20.34 24.81 17.00
N SER A 66 21.64 24.52 17.06
CA SER A 66 22.21 23.28 16.54
C SER A 66 21.62 21.98 17.14
N ASN A 67 20.99 22.06 18.32
CA ASN A 67 20.33 20.93 18.98
C ASN A 67 18.79 20.96 18.90
N GLU A 68 18.20 21.95 18.25
CA GLU A 68 16.75 22.12 18.14
C GLU A 68 16.25 21.71 16.74
N VAL A 69 15.03 21.19 16.68
CA VAL A 69 14.31 20.86 15.44
C VAL A 69 13.21 21.89 15.21
N CYS A 70 13.01 22.26 13.94
CA CYS A 70 11.91 23.14 13.56
C CYS A 70 10.58 22.37 13.55
N VAL A 71 9.59 22.89 14.25
CA VAL A 71 8.22 22.39 14.24
C VAL A 71 7.31 23.54 13.84
N VAL A 72 6.34 23.25 12.96
CA VAL A 72 5.28 24.18 12.58
C VAL A 72 3.96 23.61 13.07
N THR A 73 3.20 24.38 13.87
CA THR A 73 1.89 23.92 14.36
C THR A 73 0.88 23.81 13.23
N ALA A 74 -0.27 23.17 13.49
CA ALA A 74 -1.37 23.12 12.53
C ALA A 74 -1.85 24.52 12.10
N GLU A 75 -1.69 25.52 12.96
CA GLU A 75 -1.99 26.93 12.70
C GLU A 75 -0.86 27.68 11.95
N GLY A 76 0.20 26.98 11.54
CA GLY A 76 1.31 27.54 10.78
C GLY A 76 2.34 28.30 11.63
N VAL A 77 2.32 28.14 12.96
CA VAL A 77 3.24 28.85 13.86
C VAL A 77 4.55 28.08 14.00
N PRO A 78 5.70 28.63 13.57
CA PRO A 78 6.99 27.96 13.74
C PRO A 78 7.54 28.13 15.17
N PHE A 79 8.14 27.07 15.71
CA PHE A 79 8.97 27.12 16.90
C PHE A 79 10.08 26.06 16.86
N CYS A 80 11.13 26.27 17.64
CA CYS A 80 12.26 25.36 17.76
C CYS A 80 12.16 24.59 19.08
N THR A 81 12.33 23.27 19.03
CA THR A 81 12.25 22.39 20.22
C THR A 81 13.41 21.41 20.25
N GLU A 82 13.84 21.01 21.46
CA GLU A 82 14.84 19.95 21.63
C GLU A 82 14.21 18.55 21.51
N ASP A 83 12.88 18.44 21.59
CA ASP A 83 12.16 17.18 21.43
C ASP A 83 12.07 16.79 19.95
N ARG A 84 12.86 15.79 19.57
CA ARG A 84 12.92 15.28 18.20
C ARG A 84 11.77 14.35 17.84
N CYS A 85 10.89 14.02 18.78
CA CYS A 85 9.76 13.12 18.57
C CYS A 85 8.48 13.84 18.17
N VAL A 86 8.49 15.17 18.11
CA VAL A 86 7.31 15.95 17.70
C VAL A 86 6.98 15.65 16.24
N GLY A 87 5.83 15.01 16.01
CA GLY A 87 5.39 14.59 14.69
C GLY A 87 5.93 13.24 14.21
N VAL A 88 6.76 12.56 15.01
CA VAL A 88 7.26 11.21 14.69
C VAL A 88 6.20 10.18 15.10
N VAL A 89 5.74 9.39 14.13
CA VAL A 89 4.88 8.23 14.36
C VAL A 89 5.75 6.99 14.25
N CYS A 90 5.83 6.21 15.32
CA CYS A 90 6.58 4.96 15.33
C CYS A 90 5.67 3.77 15.03
N ASP A 91 6.00 3.06 13.96
CA ASP A 91 5.36 1.81 13.60
C ASP A 91 5.95 0.63 14.42
N ARG A 92 5.38 -0.57 14.27
CA ARG A 92 5.91 -1.81 14.89
C ARG A 92 6.02 -1.77 16.42
N ASN A 93 5.17 -0.98 17.09
CA ASN A 93 5.15 -0.75 18.54
C ASN A 93 6.44 -0.16 19.13
N GLU A 94 7.27 0.47 18.31
CA GLU A 94 8.48 1.16 18.77
C GLU A 94 8.12 2.48 19.48
N THR A 95 9.08 3.04 20.22
CA THR A 95 8.93 4.33 20.91
C THR A 95 10.01 5.27 20.41
N CYS A 96 9.63 6.51 20.07
CA CYS A 96 10.58 7.51 19.62
C CYS A 96 11.53 7.90 20.76
N ASP A 97 12.83 7.86 20.50
CA ASP A 97 13.85 8.36 21.40
C ASP A 97 13.98 9.89 21.23
N PRO A 98 13.68 10.70 22.25
CA PRO A 98 13.70 12.16 22.13
C PRO A 98 15.11 12.73 21.85
N THR A 99 16.16 11.93 22.05
CA THR A 99 17.56 12.34 21.85
C THR A 99 17.93 12.44 20.37
N ASP A 100 17.45 11.50 19.56
CA ASP A 100 17.81 11.38 18.14
C ASP A 100 16.60 11.33 17.20
N GLY A 101 15.37 11.19 17.72
CA GLY A 101 14.14 11.11 16.96
C GLY A 101 13.90 9.74 16.32
N VAL A 102 14.71 8.73 16.65
CA VAL A 102 14.63 7.39 16.06
C VAL A 102 13.64 6.53 16.85
N CYS A 103 12.74 5.84 16.14
CA CYS A 103 11.85 4.85 16.73
C CYS A 103 12.63 3.62 17.17
N LYS A 104 12.65 3.34 18.47
CA LYS A 104 13.41 2.23 19.06
C LYS A 104 12.51 1.33 19.89
N CYS A 105 12.85 0.05 19.92
CA CYS A 105 12.40 -0.89 20.91
C CYS A 105 13.42 -0.99 22.06
N GLY A 106 13.15 -0.29 23.16
CA GLY A 106 14.13 -0.13 24.23
C GLY A 106 15.31 0.73 23.74
N ALA A 107 16.48 0.12 23.51
CA ALA A 107 17.71 0.81 23.09
C ALA A 107 18.09 0.56 21.63
N THR A 108 17.33 -0.26 20.90
CA THR A 108 17.67 -0.72 19.53
C THR A 108 16.48 -0.55 18.61
N THR A 109 16.71 -0.44 17.30
CA THR A 109 15.67 -0.53 16.27
C THR A 109 15.37 -2.00 15.95
N CYS A 110 14.12 -2.34 15.63
CA CYS A 110 13.76 -3.68 15.20
C CYS A 110 14.06 -3.92 13.73
N SER A 111 14.49 -5.14 13.40
CA SER A 111 14.76 -5.56 12.03
C SER A 111 13.46 -5.63 11.23
N GLU A 112 13.56 -5.76 9.91
CA GLU A 112 12.38 -5.92 9.08
C GLU A 112 11.58 -7.18 9.47
N GLY A 113 10.25 -7.06 9.55
CA GLY A 113 9.36 -8.14 9.98
C GLY A 113 9.28 -8.36 11.50
N GLU A 114 10.12 -7.71 12.29
CA GLU A 114 10.05 -7.74 13.76
C GLU A 114 9.17 -6.61 14.31
N ILE A 115 8.51 -6.88 15.44
CA ILE A 115 7.78 -5.88 16.22
C ILE A 115 8.38 -5.76 17.63
N CYS A 116 8.21 -4.59 18.23
CA CYS A 116 8.62 -4.37 19.60
C CYS A 116 7.59 -4.96 20.58
N VAL A 117 8.03 -5.93 21.38
CA VAL A 117 7.24 -6.50 22.47
C VAL A 117 8.09 -6.50 23.73
N GLN A 118 7.64 -5.79 24.77
CA GLN A 118 8.33 -5.71 26.07
C GLN A 118 9.81 -5.29 25.95
N ASN A 119 10.10 -4.25 25.15
CA ASN A 119 11.45 -3.74 24.88
C ASN A 119 12.39 -4.77 24.23
N ARG A 120 11.85 -5.74 23.49
CA ARG A 120 12.61 -6.68 22.67
C ARG A 120 11.99 -6.78 21.28
N CYS A 121 12.84 -6.79 20.28
CA CYS A 121 12.43 -7.10 18.92
C CYS A 121 12.19 -8.61 18.79
N GLY A 122 11.11 -8.96 18.14
CA GLY A 122 10.81 -10.35 17.79
C GLY A 122 9.85 -10.39 16.62
N VAL A 123 9.93 -11.48 15.88
CA VAL A 123 8.93 -11.77 14.85
C VAL A 123 7.57 -11.94 15.53
N PRO A 124 6.51 -11.23 15.10
CA PRO A 124 5.17 -11.49 15.60
C PRO A 124 4.87 -12.98 15.45
N ASP A 125 4.42 -13.62 16.53
CA ASP A 125 3.88 -14.97 16.42
C ASP A 125 2.64 -14.89 15.51
N PRO A 126 2.65 -15.54 14.33
CA PRO A 126 1.54 -15.45 13.39
C PRO A 126 0.26 -16.09 13.95
N CYS A 127 0.38 -16.88 15.02
CA CYS A 127 -0.72 -17.47 15.75
C CYS A 127 -1.16 -16.65 16.98
N ALA A 128 -0.49 -15.53 17.28
CA ALA A 128 -0.83 -14.71 18.44
C ALA A 128 -2.26 -14.15 18.33
N GLY A 129 -3.14 -14.62 19.23
CA GLY A 129 -4.54 -14.19 19.27
C GLY A 129 -5.46 -14.91 18.28
N GLN A 130 -4.93 -15.84 17.47
CA GLN A 130 -5.72 -16.63 16.54
C GLN A 130 -6.35 -17.83 17.24
N ALA A 131 -7.68 -17.87 17.27
CA ALA A 131 -8.43 -19.06 17.67
C ALA A 131 -8.74 -19.90 16.43
N CYS A 132 -8.17 -21.10 16.37
CA CYS A 132 -8.49 -22.03 15.29
C CYS A 132 -9.84 -22.73 15.53
N PRO A 133 -10.54 -23.14 14.45
CA PRO A 133 -11.73 -23.96 14.55
C PRO A 133 -11.45 -25.26 15.32
N GLU A 134 -12.52 -25.87 15.84
CA GLU A 134 -12.42 -27.09 16.66
C GLU A 134 -11.61 -28.19 15.94
N GLY A 135 -10.71 -28.83 16.69
CA GLY A 135 -9.79 -29.85 16.17
C GLY A 135 -8.54 -29.33 15.46
N GLN A 136 -8.49 -28.06 15.06
CA GLN A 136 -7.35 -27.49 14.32
C GLN A 136 -6.34 -26.78 15.25
N THR A 137 -5.10 -26.70 14.80
CA THR A 137 -4.01 -25.98 15.47
C THR A 137 -3.39 -24.97 14.52
N CYS A 138 -3.09 -23.77 15.01
CA CYS A 138 -2.41 -22.77 14.20
C CYS A 138 -0.95 -23.21 13.97
N ASP A 139 -0.52 -23.20 12.71
CA ASP A 139 0.87 -23.45 12.34
C ASP A 139 1.68 -22.18 12.55
N SER A 140 2.65 -22.23 13.46
CA SER A 140 3.53 -21.11 13.81
C SER A 140 4.42 -20.61 12.67
N THR A 141 4.46 -21.32 11.54
CA THR A 141 5.27 -20.98 10.37
C THR A 141 4.54 -20.02 9.43
N ASP A 142 3.24 -20.23 9.24
CA ASP A 142 2.44 -19.49 8.24
C ASP A 142 1.15 -18.88 8.80
N GLY A 143 0.84 -19.09 10.09
CA GLY A 143 -0.37 -18.57 10.74
C GLY A 143 -1.65 -19.26 10.29
N ARG A 144 -1.58 -20.39 9.57
CA ARG A 144 -2.78 -21.06 9.07
C ARG A 144 -3.24 -22.12 10.06
N CYS A 145 -4.55 -22.23 10.27
CA CYS A 145 -5.13 -23.32 11.03
C CYS A 145 -5.05 -24.62 10.22
N LYS A 146 -4.41 -25.64 10.81
CA LYS A 146 -4.18 -26.93 10.19
C LYS A 146 -4.72 -28.06 11.08
N CYS A 147 -5.21 -29.10 10.45
CA CYS A 147 -5.60 -30.36 11.07
C CYS A 147 -4.44 -31.34 10.98
N GLY A 148 -3.82 -31.70 12.11
CA GLY A 148 -2.68 -32.65 12.08
C GLY A 148 -1.47 -32.21 11.24
N GLY A 149 -1.40 -30.93 10.85
CA GLY A 149 -0.33 -30.38 10.01
C GLY A 149 -0.72 -30.14 8.54
N GLU A 150 -1.95 -30.44 8.12
CA GLU A 150 -2.46 -30.18 6.78
C GLU A 150 -3.77 -29.38 6.79
N ILE A 151 -4.20 -28.90 5.62
CA ILE A 151 -5.46 -28.18 5.46
C ILE A 151 -6.46 -29.15 4.84
N CYS A 152 -7.54 -29.45 5.57
CA CYS A 152 -8.59 -30.34 5.08
C CYS A 152 -9.27 -29.76 3.84
N ALA A 153 -9.68 -30.63 2.92
CA ALA A 153 -10.43 -30.26 1.73
C ALA A 153 -11.78 -29.60 2.08
N ASP A 154 -12.44 -29.02 1.07
CA ASP A 154 -13.67 -28.26 1.26
C ASP A 154 -14.80 -29.11 1.90
N ASN A 155 -14.80 -30.42 1.65
CA ASN A 155 -15.78 -31.39 2.17
C ASN A 155 -15.26 -32.23 3.35
N GLU A 156 -14.21 -31.80 4.04
CA GLU A 156 -13.59 -32.56 5.15
C GLU A 156 -13.47 -31.72 6.43
N SER A 157 -13.95 -32.23 7.55
CA SER A 157 -13.78 -31.59 8.86
C SER A 157 -12.62 -32.20 9.64
N CYS A 158 -12.00 -31.39 10.50
CA CYS A 158 -10.93 -31.88 11.36
C CYS A 158 -11.50 -32.56 12.59
N VAL A 159 -11.25 -33.87 12.73
CA VAL A 159 -11.67 -34.65 13.91
C VAL A 159 -10.43 -35.33 14.47
N ASP A 160 -10.10 -35.01 15.73
CA ASP A 160 -8.93 -35.56 16.43
C ASP A 160 -7.60 -35.45 15.65
N GLY A 161 -7.43 -34.36 14.90
CA GLY A 161 -6.21 -34.09 14.12
C GLY A 161 -6.13 -34.85 12.80
N VAL A 162 -7.23 -35.43 12.33
CA VAL A 162 -7.34 -36.09 11.01
C VAL A 162 -8.44 -35.42 10.21
N CYS A 163 -8.19 -35.15 8.92
CA CYS A 163 -9.23 -34.71 8.00
C CYS A 163 -10.15 -35.89 7.69
N VAL A 164 -11.42 -35.75 8.02
CA VAL A 164 -12.45 -36.76 7.83
C VAL A 164 -13.52 -36.17 6.92
N ASP A 165 -13.99 -36.94 5.94
CA ASP A 165 -15.11 -36.56 5.09
C ASP A 165 -16.29 -36.09 5.95
N ASP A 166 -16.66 -34.84 5.77
CA ASP A 166 -17.83 -34.19 6.34
C ASP A 166 -18.63 -33.57 5.19
N PRO A 167 -19.57 -34.34 4.62
CA PRO A 167 -20.44 -33.88 3.54
C PRO A 167 -21.29 -32.66 3.91
N CYS A 168 -21.39 -32.34 5.20
CA CYS A 168 -22.13 -31.23 5.77
C CYS A 168 -21.25 -30.02 6.09
N LYS A 169 -19.94 -30.09 5.90
CA LYS A 169 -19.03 -28.95 6.08
C LYS A 169 -19.43 -27.81 5.15
N GLY A 170 -19.61 -26.62 5.73
CA GLY A 170 -20.04 -25.41 5.01
C GLY A 170 -21.54 -25.35 4.71
N VAL A 171 -22.32 -26.39 5.03
CA VAL A 171 -23.78 -26.35 4.91
C VAL A 171 -24.35 -25.54 6.07
N ASN A 172 -24.84 -24.33 5.78
CA ASN A 172 -25.51 -23.48 6.75
C ASN A 172 -26.98 -23.86 6.84
N CYS A 173 -27.30 -24.74 7.80
CA CYS A 173 -28.69 -25.11 8.02
C CYS A 173 -29.48 -24.02 8.76
N PRO A 174 -30.73 -23.76 8.35
CA PRO A 174 -31.60 -22.82 9.03
C PRO A 174 -31.92 -23.29 10.45
N GLN A 175 -32.39 -22.36 11.28
CA GLN A 175 -32.62 -22.61 12.71
C GLN A 175 -33.43 -23.90 12.94
N ASN A 176 -33.01 -24.67 13.94
CA ASN A 176 -33.56 -25.98 14.30
C ASN A 176 -33.44 -27.08 13.23
N SER A 177 -32.68 -26.88 12.16
CA SER A 177 -32.42 -27.91 11.16
C SER A 177 -31.03 -28.51 11.32
N VAL A 178 -30.88 -29.77 10.92
CA VAL A 178 -29.66 -30.56 11.01
C VAL A 178 -29.32 -31.04 9.61
N CYS A 179 -28.06 -30.87 9.20
CA CYS A 179 -27.61 -31.38 7.90
C CYS A 179 -27.55 -32.91 7.95
N ASN A 180 -28.09 -33.56 6.92
CA ASN A 180 -27.98 -35.00 6.74
C ASN A 180 -26.76 -35.31 5.87
N PRO A 181 -25.78 -36.10 6.36
CA PRO A 181 -24.55 -36.38 5.62
C PRO A 181 -24.77 -37.25 4.37
N VAL A 182 -25.93 -37.88 4.20
CA VAL A 182 -26.23 -38.76 3.06
C VAL A 182 -26.66 -37.97 1.82
N ASP A 183 -27.53 -36.98 1.98
CA ASP A 183 -28.09 -36.19 0.87
C ASP A 183 -27.69 -34.71 0.90
N ARG A 184 -26.96 -34.29 1.94
CA ARG A 184 -26.46 -32.92 2.17
C ARG A 184 -27.58 -31.89 2.32
N ALA A 185 -28.81 -32.33 2.60
CA ALA A 185 -29.95 -31.45 2.84
C ALA A 185 -30.10 -31.10 4.33
N CYS A 186 -30.75 -29.98 4.62
CA CYS A 186 -31.08 -29.58 5.99
C CYS A 186 -32.45 -30.14 6.39
N HIS A 187 -32.44 -31.12 7.28
CA HIS A 187 -33.63 -31.78 7.80
C HIS A 187 -34.07 -31.13 9.12
N CYS A 188 -35.37 -30.91 9.28
CA CYS A 188 -35.93 -30.26 10.45
C CYS A 188 -35.78 -31.13 11.71
N GLY A 189 -35.11 -30.58 12.72
CA GLY A 189 -34.94 -31.14 14.06
C GLY A 189 -33.92 -32.27 14.19
N THR A 190 -33.84 -33.16 13.20
CA THR A 190 -32.98 -34.34 13.20
C THR A 190 -32.47 -34.61 11.79
N GLU A 191 -31.38 -35.37 11.65
CA GLU A 191 -30.82 -35.78 10.34
C GLU A 191 -31.83 -36.51 9.44
N THR A 192 -32.90 -37.10 10.00
CA THR A 192 -33.93 -37.82 9.25
C THR A 192 -35.28 -37.10 9.23
N GLY A 193 -35.34 -35.85 9.67
CA GLY A 193 -36.56 -35.05 9.71
C GLY A 193 -37.09 -34.70 8.31
N PRO A 194 -38.18 -33.94 8.17
CA PRO A 194 -38.58 -33.42 6.87
C PRO A 194 -37.64 -32.28 6.43
N VAL A 195 -37.37 -32.16 5.13
CA VAL A 195 -36.72 -30.96 4.56
C VAL A 195 -37.80 -29.90 4.37
N CYS A 196 -37.62 -28.72 4.97
CA CYS A 196 -38.60 -27.65 4.87
C CYS A 196 -38.53 -26.97 3.50
N GLU A 197 -39.69 -26.69 2.91
CA GLU A 197 -39.77 -25.94 1.67
C GLU A 197 -39.47 -24.45 1.91
N THR A 198 -39.15 -23.73 0.84
CA THR A 198 -38.91 -22.28 0.89
C THR A 198 -40.08 -21.56 1.56
N GLY A 199 -39.78 -20.72 2.56
CA GLY A 199 -40.78 -20.00 3.34
C GLY A 199 -41.42 -20.79 4.49
N GLN A 200 -40.91 -21.97 4.81
CA GLN A 200 -41.23 -22.70 6.04
C GLN A 200 -40.07 -22.64 7.04
N ALA A 201 -40.39 -22.55 8.34
CA ALA A 201 -39.48 -22.66 9.46
C ALA A 201 -39.64 -24.03 10.13
N CYS A 202 -38.51 -24.58 10.60
CA CYS A 202 -38.51 -25.77 11.42
C CYS A 202 -38.89 -25.43 12.87
N VAL A 203 -40.00 -25.99 13.36
CA VAL A 203 -40.52 -25.74 14.71
C VAL A 203 -40.78 -27.05 15.45
N ASN A 204 -40.61 -27.03 16.76
CA ASN A 204 -41.01 -28.14 17.63
C ASN A 204 -42.41 -27.89 18.19
N GLU A 205 -43.38 -28.72 17.83
CA GLU A 205 -44.74 -28.70 18.36
C GLU A 205 -44.99 -29.98 19.14
N GLU A 206 -45.17 -29.86 20.46
CA GLU A 206 -45.48 -31.00 21.35
C GLU A 206 -44.47 -32.16 21.30
N GLY A 207 -43.22 -31.87 20.91
CA GLY A 207 -42.14 -32.86 20.78
C GLY A 207 -41.86 -33.27 19.33
N ASP A 208 -42.74 -32.95 18.38
CA ASP A 208 -42.56 -33.26 16.97
C ASP A 208 -41.97 -32.09 16.20
N TRP A 209 -40.93 -32.37 15.41
CA TRP A 209 -40.30 -31.39 14.53
C TRP A 209 -41.04 -31.34 13.20
N ILE A 210 -41.63 -30.19 12.89
CA ILE A 210 -42.43 -30.00 11.67
C ILE A 210 -42.05 -28.70 10.96
N CYS A 211 -42.27 -28.67 9.65
CA CYS A 211 -42.13 -27.47 8.85
C CYS A 211 -43.45 -26.69 8.86
N ARG A 212 -43.42 -25.45 9.32
CA ARG A 212 -44.57 -24.53 9.36
C ARG A 212 -44.23 -23.29 8.56
N GLY A 213 -45.23 -22.63 7.95
CA GLY A 213 -44.99 -21.34 7.31
C GLY A 213 -44.29 -20.36 8.26
N ALA A 214 -43.11 -19.87 7.89
CA ALA A 214 -42.35 -18.92 8.68
C ALA A 214 -43.08 -17.56 8.68
N ARG A 215 -43.01 -16.83 9.80
CA ARG A 215 -43.54 -15.45 9.87
C ARG A 215 -42.65 -14.47 9.12
N ASP A 216 -41.35 -14.66 9.23
CA ASP A 216 -40.34 -14.05 8.37
C ASP A 216 -39.65 -15.17 7.61
N LYS A 217 -39.84 -15.20 6.30
CA LYS A 217 -39.34 -16.27 5.44
C LYS A 217 -37.85 -16.14 5.13
N CYS A 218 -37.19 -15.07 5.61
CA CYS A 218 -35.78 -14.78 5.40
C CYS A 218 -34.93 -14.89 6.67
N GLU A 219 -35.53 -15.09 7.84
CA GLU A 219 -34.85 -15.09 9.15
C GLU A 219 -33.74 -16.15 9.29
N ALA A 220 -33.70 -17.15 8.40
CA ALA A 220 -32.65 -18.16 8.35
C ALA A 220 -32.15 -18.48 6.93
N VAL A 221 -32.37 -17.58 5.97
CA VAL A 221 -31.97 -17.76 4.56
C VAL A 221 -30.69 -16.98 4.30
N ALA A 222 -29.59 -17.70 4.03
CA ALA A 222 -28.32 -17.11 3.61
C ALA A 222 -28.20 -17.21 2.08
N CYS A 223 -28.28 -16.06 1.40
CA CYS A 223 -28.19 -16.00 -0.05
C CYS A 223 -26.73 -15.93 -0.53
N SER A 224 -26.45 -16.60 -1.66
CA SER A 224 -25.14 -16.61 -2.29
C SER A 224 -24.98 -15.47 -3.29
N GLY A 225 -23.77 -14.89 -3.38
CA GLY A 225 -23.50 -13.74 -4.23
C GLY A 225 -24.18 -12.46 -3.71
N ASP A 226 -24.71 -11.63 -4.60
CA ASP A 226 -25.50 -10.44 -4.24
C ASP A 226 -27.03 -10.67 -4.28
N ALA A 227 -27.46 -11.94 -4.22
CA ALA A 227 -28.88 -12.27 -4.15
C ALA A 227 -29.50 -11.79 -2.84
N VAL A 228 -30.76 -11.33 -2.93
CA VAL A 228 -31.54 -10.80 -1.80
C VAL A 228 -32.67 -11.76 -1.49
N CYS A 229 -32.86 -12.09 -0.22
CA CYS A 229 -33.99 -12.91 0.17
C CYS A 229 -35.31 -12.15 0.02
N ASP A 230 -36.27 -12.76 -0.68
CA ASP A 230 -37.62 -12.26 -0.82
C ASP A 230 -38.48 -12.61 0.40
N LEU A 231 -39.04 -11.59 1.07
CA LEU A 231 -39.78 -11.77 2.33
C LEU A 231 -41.10 -12.55 2.17
N ASP A 232 -41.68 -12.57 0.97
CA ASP A 232 -42.98 -13.21 0.69
C ASP A 232 -42.83 -14.69 0.35
N THR A 233 -41.69 -15.08 -0.21
CA THR A 233 -41.42 -16.44 -0.69
C THR A 233 -40.32 -17.15 0.09
N GLY A 234 -39.35 -16.40 0.63
CA GLY A 234 -38.12 -16.92 1.24
C GLY A 234 -37.04 -17.31 0.23
N ALA A 235 -37.24 -17.00 -1.06
CA ALA A 235 -36.29 -17.35 -2.10
C ALA A 235 -35.14 -16.35 -2.17
N CYS A 236 -33.94 -16.82 -2.49
CA CYS A 236 -32.80 -15.95 -2.80
C CYS A 236 -32.90 -15.46 -4.23
N CYS A 237 -33.33 -14.21 -4.38
CA CYS A 237 -33.65 -13.63 -5.66
C CYS A 237 -32.51 -12.77 -6.19
N CYS A 238 -32.18 -13.00 -7.45
CA CYS A 238 -31.19 -12.26 -8.20
C CYS A 238 -31.87 -11.20 -9.07
N GLY A 239 -31.48 -9.93 -8.92
CA GLY A 239 -31.99 -8.83 -9.74
C GLY A 239 -33.31 -8.19 -9.27
N GLY A 240 -33.88 -8.63 -8.15
CA GLY A 240 -35.09 -8.03 -7.57
C GLY A 240 -35.87 -9.02 -6.70
N THR A 241 -36.96 -8.58 -6.07
CA THR A 241 -37.90 -9.42 -5.29
C THR A 241 -39.27 -9.48 -5.97
N GLY A 242 -40.17 -10.34 -5.49
CA GLY A 242 -41.53 -10.54 -5.97
C GLY A 242 -41.57 -11.13 -7.37
N ASP A 243 -42.36 -10.53 -8.26
CA ASP A 243 -42.52 -10.98 -9.65
C ASP A 243 -41.21 -10.85 -10.48
N ALA A 244 -40.25 -10.06 -10.01
CA ALA A 244 -38.93 -9.91 -10.64
C ALA A 244 -37.89 -10.90 -10.08
N CYS A 245 -38.27 -11.77 -9.14
CA CYS A 245 -37.37 -12.73 -8.53
C CYS A 245 -36.88 -13.78 -9.53
N VAL A 246 -35.57 -13.87 -9.72
CA VAL A 246 -34.91 -14.96 -10.44
C VAL A 246 -34.04 -15.75 -9.45
N VAL A 247 -34.27 -17.06 -9.32
CA VAL A 247 -33.43 -17.93 -8.49
C VAL A 247 -32.39 -18.60 -9.39
N CYS A 248 -31.11 -18.46 -9.06
CA CYS A 248 -30.02 -18.99 -9.86
C CYS A 248 -29.96 -20.53 -9.81
N GLU A 249 -29.56 -21.16 -10.91
CA GLU A 249 -29.44 -22.61 -11.01
C GLU A 249 -28.21 -23.14 -10.25
N GLU A 250 -28.12 -24.46 -10.06
CA GLU A 250 -27.01 -25.10 -9.36
C GLU A 250 -25.66 -24.76 -10.03
N GLY A 251 -24.69 -24.28 -9.24
CA GLY A 251 -23.39 -23.82 -9.72
C GLY A 251 -23.36 -22.38 -10.25
N GLN A 252 -24.49 -21.66 -10.23
CA GLN A 252 -24.56 -20.24 -10.53
C GLN A 252 -24.65 -19.39 -9.25
N LEU A 253 -24.08 -18.19 -9.30
CA LEU A 253 -24.11 -17.21 -8.23
C LEU A 253 -24.76 -15.93 -8.78
N CYS A 254 -25.48 -15.20 -7.94
CA CYS A 254 -25.98 -13.89 -8.34
C CYS A 254 -24.83 -12.88 -8.34
N TYR A 255 -24.70 -12.14 -9.45
CA TYR A 255 -23.75 -11.04 -9.56
C TYR A 255 -24.37 -9.89 -10.36
N ARG A 256 -24.49 -8.71 -9.73
CA ARG A 256 -25.09 -7.49 -10.29
C ARG A 256 -26.50 -7.70 -10.85
N GLY A 257 -27.24 -8.60 -10.23
CA GLY A 257 -28.62 -8.92 -10.60
C GLY A 257 -28.78 -9.93 -11.74
N GLU A 258 -27.70 -10.59 -12.16
CA GLU A 258 -27.75 -11.69 -13.13
C GLU A 258 -27.13 -12.98 -12.58
N CYS A 259 -27.71 -14.12 -12.92
CA CYS A 259 -27.18 -15.43 -12.53
C CYS A 259 -26.02 -15.83 -13.44
N THR A 260 -24.83 -15.98 -12.87
CA THR A 260 -23.60 -16.33 -13.60
C THR A 260 -22.95 -17.58 -13.02
N GLY A 261 -22.46 -18.47 -13.88
CA GLY A 261 -21.71 -19.68 -13.49
C GLY A 261 -20.25 -19.41 -13.08
N ARG A 262 -19.79 -18.17 -13.19
CA ARG A 262 -18.46 -17.73 -12.77
C ARG A 262 -18.57 -16.34 -12.17
N ILE A 263 -18.02 -16.15 -10.96
CA ILE A 263 -17.79 -14.79 -10.44
C ILE A 263 -16.56 -14.25 -11.15
N PRO A 264 -16.66 -13.13 -11.89
CA PRO A 264 -15.50 -12.49 -12.48
C PRO A 264 -14.49 -12.13 -11.38
N CYS A 265 -13.20 -12.20 -11.67
CA CYS A 265 -12.14 -11.75 -10.76
C CYS A 265 -12.01 -12.56 -9.46
N GLN A 266 -12.25 -13.87 -9.48
CA GLN A 266 -11.93 -14.77 -8.35
C GLN A 266 -10.43 -15.04 -8.16
N TYR A 267 -9.57 -14.21 -8.74
CA TYR A 267 -8.12 -14.31 -8.65
C TYR A 267 -7.55 -12.91 -8.41
N GLU A 268 -6.43 -12.86 -7.71
CA GLU A 268 -5.74 -11.61 -7.40
C GLU A 268 -4.92 -11.17 -8.62
N CYS A 269 -5.06 -9.90 -9.02
CA CYS A 269 -4.28 -9.33 -10.10
C CYS A 269 -2.87 -8.98 -9.62
N GLU A 270 -1.89 -9.03 -10.53
CA GLU A 270 -0.55 -8.51 -10.26
C GLU A 270 -0.59 -7.02 -9.86
N PRO A 271 0.41 -6.51 -9.12
CA PRO A 271 0.47 -5.10 -8.74
C PRO A 271 0.27 -4.16 -9.93
N GLY A 272 -0.53 -3.11 -9.71
CA GLY A 272 -0.88 -2.14 -10.75
C GLY A 272 -2.02 -2.54 -11.66
N TYR A 273 -2.36 -3.83 -11.74
CA TYR A 273 -3.51 -4.28 -12.51
C TYR A 273 -4.79 -4.25 -11.67
N VAL A 274 -5.89 -3.88 -12.32
CA VAL A 274 -7.24 -3.89 -11.76
C VAL A 274 -8.10 -4.85 -12.57
N CYS A 275 -8.80 -5.75 -11.91
CA CYS A 275 -9.66 -6.68 -12.62
C CYS A 275 -10.85 -5.95 -13.26
N ASN A 276 -11.05 -6.17 -14.55
CA ASN A 276 -12.24 -5.78 -15.28
C ASN A 276 -13.29 -6.89 -15.16
N PRO A 277 -14.38 -6.69 -14.41
CA PRO A 277 -15.39 -7.72 -14.18
C PRO A 277 -16.23 -8.04 -15.43
N GLU A 278 -16.28 -7.16 -16.43
CA GLU A 278 -17.02 -7.42 -17.68
C GLU A 278 -16.28 -8.40 -18.59
N LYS A 279 -14.94 -8.36 -18.56
CA LYS A 279 -14.07 -9.22 -19.39
C LYS A 279 -13.45 -10.37 -18.61
N ASP A 280 -13.62 -10.36 -17.28
CA ASP A 280 -13.01 -11.29 -16.34
C ASP A 280 -11.50 -11.42 -16.57
N GLN A 281 -10.82 -10.26 -16.64
CA GLN A 281 -9.40 -10.10 -16.97
C GLN A 281 -8.77 -8.93 -16.22
N CYS A 282 -7.51 -9.06 -15.80
CA CYS A 282 -6.72 -7.99 -15.21
C CYS A 282 -6.28 -6.97 -16.27
N GLU A 283 -6.60 -5.69 -16.05
CA GLU A 283 -6.25 -4.59 -16.96
C GLU A 283 -5.39 -3.54 -16.24
N CYS A 284 -4.45 -2.95 -16.99
CA CYS A 284 -3.60 -1.85 -16.55
C CYS A 284 -4.13 -0.55 -17.13
N GLY A 285 -4.58 0.41 -16.31
CA GLY A 285 -5.15 1.66 -16.84
C GLY A 285 -6.30 1.44 -17.84
N GLY A 286 -7.04 0.32 -17.73
CA GLY A 286 -8.15 -0.05 -18.63
C GLY A 286 -7.75 -0.76 -19.94
N GLN A 287 -6.51 -1.21 -20.08
CA GLN A 287 -6.03 -1.99 -21.23
C GLN A 287 -5.38 -3.31 -20.80
N LEU A 288 -5.47 -4.33 -21.65
CA LEU A 288 -4.80 -5.61 -21.44
C LEU A 288 -3.35 -5.49 -21.93
N CYS A 289 -2.38 -5.72 -21.04
CA CYS A 289 -0.97 -5.74 -21.40
C CYS A 289 -0.58 -7.02 -22.13
N GLN A 290 0.47 -6.95 -22.94
CA GLN A 290 1.06 -8.13 -23.58
C GLN A 290 1.77 -9.03 -22.56
N ALA A 291 2.07 -10.27 -22.95
CA ALA A 291 2.65 -11.26 -22.03
C ALA A 291 4.06 -10.88 -21.52
N ASP A 292 4.78 -10.07 -22.28
CA ASP A 292 6.10 -9.51 -21.96
C ASP A 292 6.03 -8.11 -21.33
N GLN A 293 4.84 -7.67 -20.93
CA GLN A 293 4.61 -6.36 -20.33
C GLN A 293 4.13 -6.47 -18.87
N THR A 294 4.35 -5.41 -18.12
CA THR A 294 3.86 -5.19 -16.75
C THR A 294 3.14 -3.84 -16.66
N CYS A 295 2.41 -3.60 -15.58
CA CYS A 295 1.66 -2.38 -15.36
C CYS A 295 2.40 -1.45 -14.40
N MET A 296 2.77 -0.26 -14.88
CA MET A 296 3.48 0.73 -14.06
C MET A 296 2.94 2.15 -14.29
N ALA A 297 2.97 2.96 -13.24
CA ALA A 297 2.72 4.40 -13.33
C ALA A 297 4.05 5.16 -13.44
N LEU A 298 4.45 5.50 -14.67
CA LEU A 298 5.72 6.20 -14.93
C LEU A 298 5.72 7.68 -14.49
N ASP A 299 4.57 8.23 -14.14
CA ASP A 299 4.42 9.57 -13.58
C ASP A 299 3.77 9.54 -12.19
N GLY A 300 3.64 8.34 -11.60
CA GLY A 300 2.98 8.11 -10.31
C GLY A 300 1.45 8.08 -10.34
N GLU A 301 0.81 8.48 -11.45
CA GLU A 301 -0.66 8.62 -11.54
C GLU A 301 -1.27 7.78 -12.68
N ASN A 302 -0.62 7.75 -13.83
CA ASN A 302 -1.12 7.12 -15.06
C ASN A 302 -0.47 5.76 -15.30
N TRP A 303 -1.24 4.71 -15.00
CA TRP A 303 -0.86 3.33 -15.21
C TRP A 303 -0.87 2.95 -16.68
N GLN A 304 0.25 2.42 -17.17
CA GLN A 304 0.40 2.00 -18.56
C GLN A 304 1.21 0.70 -18.66
N CYS A 305 0.95 -0.04 -19.73
CA CYS A 305 1.70 -1.26 -20.05
C CYS A 305 3.11 -0.88 -20.50
N VAL A 306 4.10 -1.39 -19.78
CA VAL A 306 5.52 -1.19 -20.07
C VAL A 306 6.20 -2.55 -20.21
N ASN A 307 7.24 -2.64 -21.02
CA ASN A 307 7.93 -3.91 -21.23
C ASN A 307 8.63 -4.36 -19.94
N ARG A 308 8.54 -5.65 -19.64
CA ARG A 308 9.33 -6.28 -18.60
C ARG A 308 10.78 -6.33 -19.03
N CYS A 309 11.66 -6.28 -18.05
CA CYS A 309 13.09 -6.33 -18.29
C CYS A 309 13.82 -7.03 -17.16
N ASP A 310 15.04 -7.42 -17.46
CA ASP A 310 16.00 -7.95 -16.51
C ASP A 310 17.03 -6.82 -16.23
N PRO A 311 17.12 -6.33 -14.97
CA PRO A 311 18.01 -5.22 -14.63
C PRO A 311 19.49 -5.55 -14.82
N TRP A 312 19.85 -6.85 -14.86
CA TRP A 312 21.22 -7.31 -15.05
C TRP A 312 21.59 -7.50 -16.52
N ASN A 313 20.61 -7.43 -17.40
CA ASN A 313 20.84 -7.47 -18.84
C ASN A 313 20.71 -6.06 -19.44
N PRO A 314 21.80 -5.41 -19.85
CA PRO A 314 21.77 -4.04 -20.37
C PRO A 314 21.02 -3.90 -21.72
N ASN A 315 20.70 -5.02 -22.38
CA ASN A 315 19.94 -5.04 -23.63
C ASN A 315 18.48 -5.47 -23.44
N SER A 316 18.00 -5.55 -22.19
CA SER A 316 16.63 -5.96 -21.88
C SER A 316 15.59 -4.92 -22.30
N CYS A 317 16.00 -3.65 -22.40
CA CYS A 317 15.17 -2.55 -22.88
C CYS A 317 15.62 -2.06 -24.27
N GLY A 318 14.68 -1.50 -25.04
CA GLY A 318 14.95 -0.91 -26.35
C GLY A 318 15.76 0.39 -26.28
N GLU A 319 16.17 0.92 -27.44
CA GLU A 319 16.95 2.16 -27.51
C GLU A 319 16.28 3.31 -26.74
N GLY A 320 17.04 3.98 -25.88
CA GLY A 320 16.57 5.14 -25.10
C GLY A 320 15.84 4.80 -23.81
N LEU A 321 15.78 3.52 -23.41
CA LEU A 321 15.15 3.06 -22.17
C LEU A 321 16.17 2.30 -21.31
N ALA A 322 15.97 2.33 -19.99
CA ALA A 322 16.71 1.57 -19.00
C ALA A 322 15.76 0.67 -18.20
N CYS A 323 16.32 -0.39 -17.63
CA CYS A 323 15.56 -1.32 -16.80
C CYS A 323 15.60 -0.88 -15.33
N TYR A 324 14.42 -0.77 -14.72
CA TYR A 324 14.24 -0.41 -13.33
C TYR A 324 13.43 -1.45 -12.60
N ILE A 325 13.56 -1.50 -11.28
CA ILE A 325 12.79 -2.37 -10.43
C ILE A 325 12.24 -1.59 -9.25
N ASP A 326 10.99 -1.86 -8.87
CA ASP A 326 10.43 -1.32 -7.63
C ASP A 326 10.60 -2.36 -6.51
N LEU A 327 11.67 -2.22 -5.72
CA LEU A 327 11.97 -3.10 -4.59
C LEU A 327 10.97 -2.97 -3.44
N MET A 328 10.15 -1.91 -3.43
CA MET A 328 9.18 -1.63 -2.38
C MET A 328 7.77 -2.12 -2.74
N ALA A 329 7.53 -2.51 -4.00
CA ALA A 329 6.28 -3.12 -4.44
C ALA A 329 6.24 -4.64 -4.17
N LEU A 330 5.06 -5.16 -3.83
CA LEU A 330 4.83 -6.59 -3.61
C LEU A 330 4.90 -7.36 -4.95
N GLY A 331 6.05 -7.89 -5.34
CA GLY A 331 6.21 -8.66 -6.60
C GLY A 331 7.21 -8.02 -7.55
N THR A 332 8.46 -7.95 -7.10
CA THR A 332 9.61 -7.29 -7.74
C THR A 332 9.82 -7.75 -9.19
N THR A 333 9.27 -7.00 -10.13
CA THR A 333 9.46 -7.23 -11.57
C THR A 333 10.15 -6.03 -12.19
N GLY A 334 11.19 -6.28 -12.99
CA GLY A 334 11.84 -5.22 -13.77
C GLY A 334 10.93 -4.67 -14.87
N TYR A 335 10.96 -3.35 -15.07
CA TYR A 335 10.22 -2.64 -16.10
C TYR A 335 11.09 -1.61 -16.84
N CYS A 336 10.84 -1.45 -18.13
CA CYS A 336 11.55 -0.44 -18.94
C CYS A 336 10.94 0.94 -18.76
N ALA A 337 11.78 1.93 -18.47
CA ALA A 337 11.40 3.34 -18.41
C ALA A 337 12.52 4.24 -18.97
N PRO A 338 12.24 5.51 -19.29
CA PRO A 338 13.28 6.47 -19.64
C PRO A 338 14.35 6.57 -18.53
N PRO A 339 15.62 6.81 -18.89
CA PRO A 339 16.69 6.95 -17.91
C PRO A 339 16.47 8.19 -17.02
N GLY A 340 16.55 8.02 -15.70
CA GLY A 340 16.60 9.12 -14.74
C GLY A 340 18.01 9.71 -14.65
N GLU A 341 18.13 10.78 -13.87
CA GLU A 341 19.39 11.55 -13.74
C GLU A 341 19.89 11.63 -12.29
N ASN A 342 19.13 11.11 -11.30
CA ASN A 342 19.49 11.21 -9.89
C ASN A 342 20.51 10.12 -9.51
N GLY A 343 21.64 10.54 -8.95
CA GLY A 343 22.74 9.65 -8.57
C GLY A 343 22.57 9.03 -7.17
N ASP A 344 23.58 8.31 -6.70
CA ASP A 344 23.55 7.72 -5.35
C ASP A 344 23.23 8.76 -4.27
N ASN A 345 22.32 8.39 -3.37
CA ASN A 345 21.86 9.20 -2.24
C ASN A 345 21.06 10.46 -2.62
N ASP A 346 20.84 10.72 -3.91
CA ASP A 346 19.90 11.76 -4.35
C ASP A 346 18.46 11.33 -4.09
N ARG A 347 17.58 12.32 -3.88
CA ARG A 347 16.16 12.07 -3.59
C ARG A 347 15.46 11.52 -4.83
N CYS A 348 14.51 10.61 -4.61
CA CYS A 348 13.67 10.04 -5.65
C CYS A 348 12.27 9.81 -5.11
N ASP A 349 11.28 9.78 -5.98
CA ASP A 349 9.91 9.38 -5.65
C ASP A 349 9.58 8.01 -6.26
N LEU A 350 10.12 7.74 -7.46
CA LEU A 350 9.98 6.53 -8.24
C LEU A 350 11.37 5.94 -8.61
N PRO A 351 11.47 4.61 -8.86
CA PRO A 351 12.75 4.00 -9.21
C PRO A 351 13.44 4.59 -10.45
N HIS A 352 12.69 5.03 -11.45
CA HIS A 352 13.22 5.58 -12.70
C HIS A 352 13.53 7.09 -12.63
N ASP A 353 13.42 7.72 -11.47
CA ASP A 353 14.03 9.03 -11.23
C ASP A 353 15.56 8.91 -11.13
N CYS A 354 16.03 7.72 -10.74
CA CYS A 354 17.44 7.41 -10.54
C CYS A 354 18.15 7.09 -11.86
N GLU A 355 19.46 7.29 -11.89
CA GLU A 355 20.30 6.85 -13.01
C GLU A 355 20.23 5.31 -13.20
N PRO A 356 20.48 4.79 -14.42
CA PRO A 356 20.50 3.36 -14.67
C PRO A 356 21.47 2.60 -13.74
N GLY A 357 21.00 1.50 -13.16
CA GLY A 357 21.74 0.72 -12.15
C GLY A 357 21.45 1.12 -10.70
N PHE A 358 20.57 2.11 -10.49
CA PHE A 358 20.07 2.52 -9.19
C PHE A 358 18.57 2.22 -9.06
N THR A 359 18.10 2.15 -7.82
CA THR A 359 16.68 2.01 -7.47
C THR A 359 16.34 2.94 -6.32
N CYS A 360 15.08 3.37 -6.26
CA CYS A 360 14.59 4.26 -5.24
C CYS A 360 14.17 3.46 -3.99
N VAL A 361 14.78 3.76 -2.84
CA VAL A 361 14.55 3.01 -1.59
C VAL A 361 14.28 3.93 -0.41
N GLY A 362 13.45 3.45 0.52
CA GLY A 362 13.02 4.18 1.71
C GLY A 362 11.51 4.40 1.75
N SER A 363 10.99 4.75 2.93
CA SER A 363 9.55 4.98 3.13
C SER A 363 9.19 6.46 3.10
N SER A 364 9.94 7.30 3.82
CA SER A 364 9.66 8.74 4.00
C SER A 364 10.76 9.66 3.43
N ASN A 365 12.02 9.21 3.44
CA ASN A 365 13.14 9.89 2.78
C ASN A 365 13.73 8.95 1.73
N LYS A 366 13.01 8.84 0.62
CA LYS A 366 13.40 7.97 -0.48
C LYS A 366 14.65 8.51 -1.19
N VAL A 367 15.64 7.66 -1.36
CA VAL A 367 16.89 7.99 -2.05
C VAL A 367 17.29 6.90 -3.04
N CYS A 368 18.00 7.30 -4.09
CA CYS A 368 18.58 6.40 -5.06
C CYS A 368 19.72 5.61 -4.40
N ARG A 369 19.69 4.29 -4.55
CA ARG A 369 20.76 3.37 -4.11
C ARG A 369 21.12 2.41 -5.23
N GLN A 370 22.39 2.08 -5.32
CA GLN A 370 22.90 1.14 -6.32
C GLN A 370 22.22 -0.22 -6.13
N LEU A 371 21.75 -0.82 -7.23
CA LEU A 371 21.26 -2.19 -7.23
C LEU A 371 22.42 -3.17 -7.03
N CYS A 372 22.15 -4.27 -6.32
CA CYS A 372 23.09 -5.38 -6.14
C CYS A 372 22.36 -6.72 -6.17
N ASP A 373 23.04 -7.77 -6.61
CA ASP A 373 22.63 -9.17 -6.43
C ASP A 373 23.56 -9.90 -5.46
N GLU A 374 24.77 -9.38 -5.24
CA GLU A 374 25.69 -9.84 -4.21
C GLU A 374 26.44 -8.70 -3.50
N PRO A 375 26.97 -8.92 -2.27
CA PRO A 375 27.68 -7.89 -1.53
C PRO A 375 28.88 -7.26 -2.24
N SER A 376 29.49 -7.96 -3.21
CA SER A 376 30.64 -7.44 -3.96
C SER A 376 30.28 -6.34 -4.97
N ASP A 377 28.99 -6.15 -5.29
CA ASP A 377 28.56 -5.08 -6.18
C ASP A 377 28.61 -3.71 -5.50
N CYS A 378 28.53 -3.73 -4.17
CA CYS A 378 28.47 -2.56 -3.31
C CYS A 378 29.87 -2.08 -2.92
N GLY A 379 30.62 -1.55 -3.90
CA GLY A 379 31.87 -0.82 -3.66
C GLY A 379 32.82 -1.47 -2.64
N ASP A 380 33.23 -0.71 -1.62
CA ASP A 380 34.03 -1.26 -0.51
C ASP A 380 33.14 -2.08 0.44
N ALA A 381 33.23 -3.41 0.32
CA ALA A 381 32.48 -4.37 1.14
C ALA A 381 32.76 -4.30 2.65
N ALA A 382 33.75 -3.50 3.09
CA ALA A 382 33.96 -3.20 4.52
C ALA A 382 33.07 -2.07 5.05
N LEU A 383 32.47 -1.28 4.16
CA LEU A 383 31.65 -0.10 4.47
C LEU A 383 30.21 -0.23 3.97
N TRP A 384 29.97 -1.13 3.00
CA TRP A 384 28.69 -1.30 2.34
C TRP A 384 28.28 -2.77 2.32
N GLY A 385 26.97 -3.00 2.44
CA GLY A 385 26.35 -4.31 2.33
C GLY A 385 25.22 -4.29 1.30
N CYS A 386 24.98 -5.44 0.68
CA CYS A 386 23.81 -5.64 -0.18
C CYS A 386 22.62 -6.09 0.67
N THR A 387 21.58 -5.25 0.75
CA THR A 387 20.33 -5.57 1.45
C THR A 387 19.36 -6.21 0.47
N MET A 388 19.15 -7.52 0.60
CA MET A 388 18.33 -8.31 -0.33
C MET A 388 16.83 -8.21 -0.02
N ARG A 389 16.02 -8.09 -1.08
CA ARG A 389 14.54 -8.11 -1.14
C ARG A 389 14.12 -9.11 -2.21
N GLY A 390 14.02 -10.38 -1.83
CA GLY A 390 13.84 -11.48 -2.79
C GLY A 390 15.13 -11.70 -3.60
N ASP A 391 15.02 -11.74 -4.92
CA ASP A 391 16.15 -12.00 -5.83
C ASP A 391 17.01 -10.76 -6.14
N PHE A 392 16.59 -9.58 -5.68
CA PHE A 392 17.27 -8.30 -5.95
C PHE A 392 17.57 -7.57 -4.63
N GLY A 393 18.63 -6.77 -4.60
CA GLY A 393 18.99 -5.97 -3.44
C GLY A 393 19.45 -4.57 -3.81
N PHE A 394 19.76 -3.79 -2.77
CA PHE A 394 20.37 -2.48 -2.92
C PHE A 394 21.53 -2.30 -1.93
N CYS A 395 22.50 -1.50 -2.34
CA CYS A 395 23.67 -1.17 -1.54
C CYS A 395 23.32 -0.17 -0.45
N ASN A 396 23.67 -0.51 0.79
CA ASN A 396 23.46 0.35 1.96
C ASN A 396 24.72 0.34 2.84
N PRO A 397 25.05 1.44 3.52
CA PRO A 397 26.15 1.45 4.48
C PRO A 397 25.90 0.43 5.60
N LEU A 398 26.97 -0.24 6.06
CA LEU A 398 26.95 -1.22 7.16
C LEU A 398 26.77 -0.59 8.54
#